data_AF-A0A7Y6E5F2-F1
#
_entry.id   AF-A0A7Y6E5F2-F1
#
_cell.length_a   1.000
_cell.length_b   1.000
_cell.length_c   1.000
_cell.angle_alpha   90.00
_cell.angle_beta   90.00
_cell.angle_gamma   90.00
#
_symmetry.space_group_name_H-M   'P 1'
#
loop_
_entity.id
_entity.type
_entity.pdbx_description
1 polymer ?
#
loop_
_entity_poly.entity_id
_entity_poly.type
_entity_poly.pdbx_seq_one_letter_code
_entity_poly.pdbx_strand_id
1 'polypeptide(L)' 'MTEPAHPLVDAVKPLVDALGAQFVATAEARTEDVVLNWEGDPVVAVRLPH' A
#
# COMPACT_ATOMS: atom_id res chain seq x y z
N MET A 1 11.16 -13.20 -11.86
CA MET A 1 11.99 -12.08 -11.40
C MET A 1 11.04 -11.21 -10.60
N THR A 2 11.10 -11.25 -9.28
CA THR A 2 10.22 -10.46 -8.42
C THR A 2 10.52 -9.00 -8.71
N GLU A 3 9.56 -8.23 -9.24
CA GLU A 3 9.71 -6.79 -9.39
C GLU A 3 10.14 -6.20 -8.04
N PRO A 4 11.14 -5.33 -7.99
CA PRO A 4 11.56 -4.72 -6.73
C PRO A 4 10.34 -4.03 -6.13
N ALA A 5 10.10 -4.26 -4.84
CA ALA A 5 9.06 -3.56 -4.11
C ALA A 5 9.22 -2.06 -4.36
N HIS A 6 8.12 -1.39 -4.72
CA HIS A 6 8.13 0.03 -5.06
C HIS A 6 8.73 0.82 -3.89
N PRO A 7 9.61 1.83 -4.11
CA PRO A 7 10.29 2.56 -3.03
C PRO A 7 9.33 3.17 -2.01
N LEU A 8 8.13 3.58 -2.45
CA LEU A 8 7.05 4.01 -1.57
C LEU A 8 6.63 2.92 -0.56
N VAL A 9 6.51 1.67 -1.00
CA VAL A 9 6.11 0.54 -0.15
C VAL A 9 7.15 0.31 0.94
N ASP A 10 8.44 0.32 0.60
CA ASP A 10 9.52 0.20 1.59
C ASP A 10 9.52 1.37 2.58
N ALA A 11 9.28 2.60 2.11
CA ALA A 11 9.23 3.78 2.96
C ALA A 11 8.05 3.76 3.94
N VAL A 12 6.88 3.27 3.51
CA VAL A 12 5.66 3.24 4.34
C VAL A 12 5.48 1.94 5.13
N LYS A 13 6.25 0.90 4.83
CA LYS A 13 6.25 -0.39 5.54
C LYS A 13 6.27 -0.27 7.07
N PRO A 14 7.17 0.53 7.72
CA PRO A 14 7.18 0.61 9.17
C PRO A 14 5.89 1.23 9.75
N LEU A 15 5.25 2.15 9.04
CA LEU A 15 3.98 2.73 9.46
C LEU A 15 2.84 1.72 9.33
N VAL A 16 2.78 1.01 8.20
CA VAL A 16 1.76 -0.02 7.94
C VAL A 16 1.86 -1.15 8.96
N ASP A 17 3.08 -1.59 9.29
CA ASP A 17 3.33 -2.61 10.31
C ASP A 17 2.92 -2.12 11.71
N ALA A 18 3.32 -0.89 12.08
CA ALA A 18 2.94 -0.29 13.36
C ALA A 18 1.43 -0.10 13.53
N LEU A 19 0.71 0.16 12.44
CA LEU A 19 -0.74 0.28 12.42
C LEU A 19 -1.45 -1.08 12.33
N GLY A 20 -0.74 -2.19 12.15
CA GLY A 20 -1.34 -3.50 11.89
C GLY A 20 -2.09 -3.58 10.56
N ALA A 21 -1.76 -2.70 9.62
CA ALA A 21 -2.38 -2.62 8.31
C ALA A 21 -1.75 -3.61 7.32
N GLN A 22 -2.38 -3.76 6.16
CA GLN A 22 -1.96 -4.69 5.11
C GLN A 22 -1.85 -3.96 3.78
N PHE A 23 -0.80 -4.26 3.02
CA PHE A 23 -0.71 -3.85 1.63
C PHE A 23 -1.62 -4.73 0.77
N VAL A 24 -2.41 -4.09 -0.09
CA VAL A 24 -3.31 -4.72 -1.05
C VAL A 24 -3.04 -4.15 -2.43
N ALA A 25 -3.21 -4.99 -3.46
CA ALA A 25 -3.06 -4.55 -4.83
C ALA A 25 -4.10 -3.47 -5.16
N THR A 26 -3.73 -2.51 -6.00
CA THR A 26 -4.63 -1.41 -6.41
C THR A 26 -5.89 -1.93 -7.12
N ALA A 27 -5.78 -3.05 -7.82
CA ALA A 27 -6.92 -3.74 -8.44
C ALA A 27 -7.89 -4.37 -7.42
N GLU A 28 -7.44 -4.62 -6.19
CA GLU A 28 -8.23 -5.21 -5.10
C GLU A 28 -8.62 -4.18 -4.03
N ALA A 29 -8.29 -2.91 -4.26
CA ALA A 29 -8.59 -1.82 -3.35
C ALA A 29 -10.10 -1.64 -3.22
N ARG A 30 -10.57 -1.57 -1.97
CA ARG A 30 -11.96 -1.26 -1.61
C ARG A 30 -12.09 0.20 -1.25
N THR A 31 -13.34 0.69 -1.16
CA THR A 31 -13.64 2.08 -0.76
C THR A 31 -13.10 2.44 0.63
N GLU A 32 -12.96 1.46 1.52
CA GLU A 32 -12.40 1.61 2.87
C GLU A 32 -10.86 1.57 2.91
N ASP A 33 -10.21 1.14 1.82
CA ASP A 33 -8.76 1.06 1.75
C ASP A 33 -8.17 2.40 1.31
N VAL A 34 -6.98 2.71 1.82
CA VAL A 34 -6.26 3.95 1.49
C VAL A 34 -5.35 3.69 0.30
N VAL A 35 -5.69 4.21 -0.88
CA VAL A 35 -4.84 4.09 -2.07
C VAL A 35 -3.67 5.10 -2.00
N LEU A 36 -2.45 4.59 -2.09
CA LEU A 36 -1.24 5.37 -2.19
C LEU A 36 -0.87 5.57 -3.66
N ASN A 37 -0.76 6.83 -4.05
CA ASN A 37 -0.36 7.23 -5.40
C ASN A 37 1.08 7.74 -5.40
N TRP A 38 1.85 7.35 -6.42
CA TRP A 38 3.17 7.87 -6.70
C TRP A 38 3.17 8.57 -8.05
N GLU A 39 3.62 9.83 -8.10
CA GLU A 39 3.63 10.64 -9.32
C GLU A 39 2.26 10.74 -10.04
N GLY A 40 1.17 10.54 -9.31
CA GLY A 40 -0.20 10.58 -9.84
C GLY A 40 -0.76 9.20 -10.19
N ASP A 41 0.06 8.15 -10.21
CA ASP A 41 -0.36 6.79 -10.51
C ASP A 41 -0.58 5.96 -9.24
N PRO A 42 -1.65 5.15 -9.16
CA PRO A 42 -1.91 4.29 -8.01
C PRO A 42 -0.91 3.13 -8.01
N VAL A 43 -0.11 3.03 -6.95
CA VAL A 43 0.94 2.02 -6.83
C VAL A 43 0.61 0.90 -5.85
N VAL A 44 -0.07 1.21 -4.75
CA VAL A 44 -0.49 0.23 -3.74
C VAL A 44 -1.68 0.77 -2.95
N ALA A 45 -2.51 -0.11 -2.39
CA ALA A 45 -3.52 0.26 -1.41
C ALA A 45 -3.16 -0.29 -0.03
N VAL A 46 -3.57 0.42 1.02
CA VAL A 46 -3.35 0.04 2.42
C VAL A 46 -4.71 -0.20 3.08
N ARG A 47 -4.91 -1.43 3.53
CA ARG A 47 -6.08 -1.82 4.33
C ARG A 47 -5.76 -1.66 5.80
N LEU A 48 -6.47 -0.76 6.47
CA LEU A 48 -6.36 -0.57 7.91
C LEU A 48 -7.06 -1.71 8.66
N PRO A 49 -6.54 -2.16 9.82
CA PRO A 49 -7.29 -3.06 10.67
C PRO A 49 -8.44 -2.28 11.31
N HIS A 50 -9.65 -2.85 11.24
CA HIS A 50 -10.84 -2.35 11.95
C HIS A 50 -10.73 -2.57 13.46
#